data_AF-E1ZRW5-F1
#
_entry.id   AF-E1ZRW5-F1
#
_cell.length_a   1.000
_cell.length_b   1.000
_cell.length_c   1.000
_cell.angle_alpha   90.00
_cell.angle_beta   90.00
_cell.angle_gamma   90.00
#
_symmetry.space_group_name_H-M   'P 1'
#
loop_
_entity.id
_entity.type
_entity.pdbx_description
1 polymer ?
#
loop_
_entity_poly.entity_id
_entity_poly.type
_entity_poly.pdbx_seq_one_letter_code
_entity_poly.pdbx_strand_id
1 'polypeptide(L)'
;QLHLDVGQRDFYSYRCPTCGMVYARGTEAADEQLHSTFHANAAHGLRYQGWQGERVAAVDGSRGRVLLFSSADLGRGRKPLQELCRFLEEQMGLPPGWLLRVPLTLLLYVSSARRIRACVAAEPIREAFHVHPRMPTGMEHGMHSCRSAAPVRVVCGVRLMWVSLDARRQGLATRLLDCCRCQFMPGYVLPRHELAFRWVEMGGCDSFPVGRMPQCGMWS
;
A
#
# COMPACT_ATOMS: atom_id res chain seq x y z
N GLN A 1 -3.91 34.52 -44.92
CA GLN A 1 -4.01 33.14 -44.40
C GLN A 1 -3.98 33.23 -42.89
N LEU A 2 -5.14 33.08 -42.24
CA LEU A 2 -5.26 33.12 -40.78
C LEU A 2 -4.98 31.70 -40.27
N HIS A 3 -3.85 31.53 -39.59
CA HIS A 3 -3.49 30.29 -38.93
C HIS A 3 -4.22 30.28 -37.57
N LEU A 4 -5.30 29.51 -37.47
CA LEU A 4 -5.98 29.27 -36.20
C LEU A 4 -5.20 28.18 -35.44
N ASP A 5 -4.37 28.61 -34.49
CA ASP A 5 -3.73 27.74 -33.51
C ASP A 5 -4.72 27.49 -32.36
N VAL A 6 -5.61 26.52 -32.57
CA VAL A 6 -6.54 26.07 -31.53
C VAL A 6 -5.82 25.01 -30.71
N GLY A 7 -5.15 25.46 -29.65
CA GLY A 7 -4.52 24.58 -28.66
C GLY A 7 -5.54 23.60 -28.05
N GLN A 8 -5.71 22.43 -28.68
CA GLN A 8 -6.49 21.32 -28.16
C GLN A 8 -5.72 20.70 -26.99
N ARG A 9 -6.02 21.16 -25.78
CA ARG A 9 -5.75 20.39 -24.56
C ARG A 9 -6.92 19.44 -24.35
N ASP A 10 -6.64 18.14 -24.36
CA ASP A 10 -7.45 17.05 -23.79
C ASP A 10 -8.68 16.51 -24.56
N PHE A 11 -8.51 15.97 -25.77
CA PHE A 11 -9.58 15.20 -26.44
C PHE A 11 -9.42 13.67 -26.44
N TYR A 12 -8.23 13.12 -26.10
CA TYR A 12 -7.97 11.67 -26.24
C TYR A 12 -7.78 10.91 -24.93
N SER A 13 -7.60 11.59 -23.79
CA SER A 13 -7.33 10.91 -22.52
C SER A 13 -8.24 11.44 -21.42
N TYR A 14 -8.87 10.52 -20.68
CA TYR A 14 -9.78 10.80 -19.58
C TYR A 14 -9.18 10.29 -18.28
N ARG A 15 -9.12 11.14 -17.25
CA ARG A 15 -8.69 10.74 -15.91
C ARG A 15 -9.89 10.37 -15.05
N CYS A 16 -9.96 9.12 -14.62
CA CYS A 16 -11.02 8.67 -13.73
C CYS A 16 -10.96 9.40 -12.37
N PRO A 17 -12.05 10.05 -11.90
CA PRO A 17 -12.06 10.77 -10.63
C PRO A 17 -11.98 9.83 -9.42
N THR A 18 -12.42 8.58 -9.56
CA THR A 18 -12.39 7.58 -8.49
C THR A 18 -11.05 6.86 -8.44
N CYS A 19 -10.58 6.33 -9.57
CA CYS A 19 -9.38 5.49 -9.60
C CYS A 19 -8.09 6.23 -9.95
N GLY A 20 -8.18 7.44 -10.51
CA GLY A 20 -7.05 8.27 -10.88
C GLY A 20 -6.32 7.84 -12.17
N MET A 21 -6.68 6.69 -12.75
CA MET A 21 -6.14 6.18 -14.02
C MET A 21 -6.55 7.08 -15.17
N VAL A 22 -5.59 7.35 -16.06
CA VAL A 22 -5.82 8.04 -17.34
C VAL A 22 -5.98 6.97 -18.42
N TYR A 23 -7.05 7.04 -19.21
CA TYR A 23 -7.35 6.06 -20.27
C TYR A 23 -8.08 6.72 -21.44
N ALA A 24 -8.04 6.11 -22.62
CA ALA A 24 -8.76 6.61 -23.79
C ALA A 24 -10.22 6.14 -23.78
N ARG A 25 -11.17 7.08 -23.62
CA ARG A 25 -12.61 6.76 -23.53
C ARG A 25 -13.27 6.83 -24.90
N GLY A 26 -13.97 5.78 -25.31
CA GLY A 26 -14.74 5.71 -26.55
C GLY A 26 -13.91 5.52 -27.84
N THR A 27 -12.59 5.43 -27.74
CA THR A 27 -11.68 5.24 -28.88
C THR A 27 -11.06 3.85 -28.90
N GLU A 28 -10.68 3.32 -27.73
CA GLU A 28 -9.99 2.04 -27.61
C GLU A 28 -10.68 1.15 -26.56
N ALA A 29 -11.39 0.11 -27.03
CA ALA A 29 -12.11 -0.81 -26.15
C ALA A 29 -11.19 -1.53 -25.14
N ALA A 30 -9.92 -1.76 -25.50
CA ALA A 30 -8.93 -2.36 -24.61
C ALA A 30 -8.61 -1.46 -23.41
N ASP A 31 -8.46 -0.15 -23.63
CA ASP A 31 -8.22 0.85 -22.58
C ASP A 31 -9.40 0.95 -21.61
N GLU A 32 -10.64 0.88 -22.12
CA GLU A 32 -11.83 0.88 -21.27
C GLU A 32 -11.95 -0.39 -20.43
N GLN A 33 -11.60 -1.56 -20.99
CA GLN A 33 -11.56 -2.81 -20.24
C GLN A 33 -10.47 -2.82 -19.16
N LEU A 34 -9.28 -2.28 -19.47
CA LEU A 34 -8.20 -2.09 -18.52
C LEU A 34 -8.63 -1.15 -17.39
N HIS A 35 -9.22 0.01 -17.73
CA HIS A 35 -9.76 0.93 -16.75
C HIS A 35 -10.83 0.26 -15.88
N SER A 36 -11.79 -0.46 -16.46
CA SER A 36 -12.85 -1.15 -15.71
C SER A 36 -12.27 -2.16 -14.71
N THR A 37 -11.29 -2.95 -15.14
CA THR A 37 -10.63 -3.96 -14.30
C THR A 37 -9.82 -3.32 -13.17
N PHE A 38 -9.02 -2.29 -13.50
CA PHE A 38 -8.26 -1.53 -12.52
C PHE A 38 -9.19 -0.84 -11.53
N HIS A 39 -10.26 -0.19 -12.02
CA HIS A 39 -11.24 0.50 -11.19
C HIS A 39 -11.91 -0.46 -10.21
N ALA A 40 -12.38 -1.62 -10.68
CA ALA A 40 -13.06 -2.59 -9.82
C ALA A 40 -12.19 -3.03 -8.63
N ASN A 41 -10.89 -3.23 -8.84
CA ASN A 41 -9.99 -3.77 -7.83
C ASN A 41 -9.24 -2.69 -7.03
N ALA A 42 -8.71 -1.67 -7.69
CA ALA A 42 -8.01 -0.56 -7.04
C ALA A 42 -8.98 0.35 -6.27
N ALA A 43 -10.15 0.63 -6.85
CA ALA A 43 -11.13 1.47 -6.18
C ALA A 43 -11.76 0.72 -5.01
N HIS A 44 -12.34 -0.46 -5.22
CA HIS A 44 -13.20 -1.10 -4.21
C HIS A 44 -12.53 -2.23 -3.41
N GLY A 45 -11.38 -2.70 -3.85
CA GLY A 45 -10.66 -3.81 -3.27
C GLY A 45 -11.07 -5.20 -3.78
N LEU A 46 -10.25 -6.20 -3.51
CA LEU A 46 -10.45 -7.57 -3.97
C LEU A 46 -11.63 -8.25 -3.28
N ARG A 47 -12.35 -9.12 -4.00
CA ARG A 47 -13.37 -10.00 -3.39
C ARG A 47 -12.71 -11.01 -2.46
N TYR A 48 -13.36 -11.28 -1.35
CA TYR A 48 -12.88 -12.20 -0.33
C TYR A 48 -13.93 -13.24 0.04
N GLN A 49 -13.70 -14.49 -0.34
CA GLN A 49 -14.64 -15.59 -0.13
C GLN A 49 -14.48 -16.30 1.22
N GLY A 50 -13.57 -15.83 2.09
CA GLY A 50 -13.32 -16.46 3.38
C GLY A 50 -12.53 -17.75 3.28
N TRP A 51 -12.08 -18.25 4.42
CA TRP A 51 -11.56 -19.61 4.54
C TRP A 51 -11.87 -20.19 5.93
N GLN A 52 -11.65 -21.49 6.10
CA GLN A 52 -11.79 -22.16 7.39
C GLN A 52 -10.63 -21.83 8.34
N GLY A 53 -10.95 -21.38 9.55
CA GLY A 53 -9.95 -20.98 10.54
C GLY A 53 -9.41 -19.55 10.33
N GLU A 54 -10.27 -18.60 9.93
CA GLU A 54 -9.93 -17.18 9.94
C GLU A 54 -9.45 -16.72 11.32
N ARG A 55 -8.22 -16.20 11.41
CA ARG A 55 -7.72 -15.54 12.61
C ARG A 55 -8.15 -14.09 12.59
N VAL A 56 -9.16 -13.76 13.38
CA VAL A 56 -9.67 -12.40 13.51
C VAL A 56 -8.88 -11.65 14.58
N ALA A 57 -8.13 -10.63 14.17
CA ALA A 57 -7.34 -9.78 15.06
C ALA A 57 -8.17 -8.68 15.72
N ALA A 58 -9.18 -8.16 15.00
CA ALA A 58 -10.07 -7.12 15.51
C ALA A 58 -11.40 -7.13 14.73
N VAL A 59 -12.48 -6.67 15.37
CA VAL A 59 -13.79 -6.48 14.73
C VAL A 59 -14.10 -4.99 14.66
N ASP A 60 -14.70 -4.53 13.55
CA ASP A 60 -15.16 -3.16 13.36
C ASP A 60 -16.70 -3.08 13.33
N GLY A 61 -17.33 -3.44 14.45
CA GLY A 61 -18.79 -3.52 14.55
C GLY A 61 -19.40 -4.31 13.38
N SER A 62 -20.38 -3.72 12.71
CA SER A 62 -21.02 -4.29 11.51
C SER A 62 -20.30 -3.95 10.19
N ARG A 63 -19.23 -3.14 10.22
CA ARG A 63 -18.55 -2.64 9.01
C ARG A 63 -17.54 -3.64 8.45
N GLY A 64 -16.96 -4.48 9.30
CA GLY A 64 -15.94 -5.43 8.87
C GLY A 64 -15.10 -5.99 10.00
N ARG A 65 -13.97 -6.58 9.64
CA ARG A 65 -13.01 -7.19 10.57
C ARG A 65 -11.59 -7.14 10.02
N VAL A 66 -10.61 -7.20 10.91
CA VAL A 66 -9.19 -7.35 10.59
C VAL A 66 -8.81 -8.81 10.75
N LEU A 67 -8.25 -9.39 9.69
CA LEU A 67 -7.73 -10.75 9.68
C LEU A 67 -6.21 -10.77 9.74
N LEU A 68 -5.62 -11.82 10.32
CA LEU A 68 -4.19 -12.00 10.52
C LEU A 68 -3.66 -13.26 9.82
N PHE A 69 -2.63 -13.09 9.00
CA PHE A 69 -1.83 -14.16 8.38
C PHE A 69 -0.40 -14.10 8.85
N SER A 70 0.21 -15.27 9.00
CA SER A 70 1.65 -15.42 9.14
C SER A 70 2.23 -16.04 7.86
N SER A 71 3.55 -16.03 7.72
CA SER A 71 4.24 -16.75 6.64
C SER A 71 3.87 -18.22 6.54
N ALA A 72 3.54 -18.88 7.66
CA ALA A 72 3.10 -20.27 7.63
C ALA A 72 1.74 -20.42 6.91
N ASP A 73 0.86 -19.43 6.99
CA ASP A 73 -0.39 -19.43 6.23
C ASP A 73 -0.14 -19.16 4.74
N LEU A 74 0.80 -18.27 4.45
CA LEU A 74 1.17 -17.85 3.09
C LEU A 74 1.95 -18.94 2.33
N GLY A 75 2.81 -19.70 3.02
CA GLY A 75 3.66 -20.74 2.46
C GLY A 75 2.96 -22.06 2.16
N ARG A 76 1.73 -22.28 2.64
CA ARG A 76 0.95 -23.51 2.41
C ARG A 76 0.39 -23.66 0.98
N GLY A 77 0.95 -22.95 -0.01
CA GLY A 77 0.57 -23.11 -1.42
C GLY A 77 -0.90 -22.80 -1.72
N ARG A 78 -1.51 -21.88 -0.96
CA ARG A 78 -2.93 -21.56 -1.11
C ARG A 78 -3.12 -20.52 -2.22
N LYS A 79 -3.69 -20.93 -3.36
CA LYS A 79 -3.95 -20.07 -4.53
C LYS A 79 -4.56 -18.70 -4.17
N PRO A 80 -5.58 -18.58 -3.30
CA PRO A 80 -6.18 -17.28 -2.98
C PRO A 80 -5.22 -16.29 -2.27
N LEU A 81 -4.30 -16.79 -1.44
CA LEU A 81 -3.32 -15.95 -0.77
C LEU A 81 -2.20 -15.52 -1.73
N GLN A 82 -1.81 -16.39 -2.65
CA GLN A 82 -0.87 -16.05 -3.73
C GLN A 82 -1.46 -15.00 -4.66
N GLU A 83 -2.73 -15.13 -5.04
CA GLU A 83 -3.46 -14.14 -5.84
C GLU A 83 -3.54 -12.79 -5.13
N LEU A 84 -3.79 -12.80 -3.82
CA LEU A 84 -3.76 -11.58 -3.01
C LEU A 84 -2.38 -10.93 -2.99
N CYS A 85 -1.32 -11.70 -2.72
CA CYS A 85 0.06 -11.17 -2.72
C CYS A 85 0.43 -10.59 -4.08
N ARG A 86 0.14 -11.30 -5.17
CA ARG A 86 0.37 -10.83 -6.54
C ARG A 86 -0.38 -9.53 -6.81
N PHE A 87 -1.67 -9.46 -6.45
CA PHE A 87 -2.44 -8.23 -6.58
C PHE A 87 -1.79 -7.07 -5.82
N LEU A 88 -1.38 -7.27 -4.57
CA LEU A 88 -0.75 -6.22 -3.77
C LEU A 88 0.59 -5.77 -4.36
N GLU A 89 1.37 -6.70 -4.88
CA GLU A 89 2.63 -6.42 -5.58
C GLU A 89 2.38 -5.59 -6.85
N GLU A 90 1.44 -6.02 -7.69
CA GLU A 90 1.03 -5.29 -8.91
C GLU A 90 0.52 -3.87 -8.58
N GLN A 91 -0.32 -3.72 -7.56
CA GLN A 91 -0.83 -2.41 -7.14
C GLN A 91 0.26 -1.45 -6.66
N MET A 92 1.41 -1.99 -6.23
CA MET A 92 2.55 -1.22 -5.76
C MET A 92 3.70 -1.16 -6.77
N GLY A 93 3.53 -1.75 -7.97
CA GLY A 93 4.58 -1.83 -8.99
C GLY A 93 5.78 -2.70 -8.59
N LEU A 94 5.57 -3.69 -7.71
CA LEU A 94 6.61 -4.56 -7.18
C LEU A 94 6.74 -5.84 -8.02
N PRO A 95 7.95 -6.43 -8.10
CA PRO A 95 8.14 -7.66 -8.86
C PRO A 95 7.38 -8.83 -8.22
N PRO A 96 6.93 -9.82 -9.02
CA PRO A 96 6.23 -10.99 -8.51
C PRO A 96 7.01 -11.73 -7.42
N GLY A 97 6.31 -12.10 -6.35
CA GLY A 97 6.83 -12.83 -5.20
C GLY A 97 7.65 -11.99 -4.23
N TRP A 98 7.78 -10.68 -4.43
CA TRP A 98 8.54 -9.77 -3.56
C TRP A 98 8.12 -9.79 -2.09
N LEU A 99 6.82 -9.95 -1.80
CA LEU A 99 6.30 -10.08 -0.44
C LEU A 99 6.78 -11.38 0.20
N LEU A 100 6.68 -12.49 -0.52
CA LEU A 100 6.93 -13.83 0.02
C LEU A 100 8.43 -14.17 0.18
N ARG A 101 9.34 -13.26 -0.19
CA ARG A 101 10.81 -13.44 -0.02
C ARG A 101 11.26 -13.42 1.44
N VAL A 102 10.41 -12.98 2.36
CA VAL A 102 10.74 -12.78 3.77
C VAL A 102 9.62 -13.31 4.67
N PRO A 103 9.92 -13.60 5.95
CA PRO A 103 8.88 -13.80 6.95
C PRO A 103 7.97 -12.57 7.06
N LEU A 104 6.66 -12.79 7.02
CA LEU A 104 5.63 -11.76 7.01
C LEU A 104 4.51 -12.06 8.00
N THR A 105 4.05 -10.97 8.61
CA THR A 105 2.75 -10.84 9.25
C THR A 105 1.89 -9.96 8.36
N LEU A 106 0.81 -10.49 7.82
CA LEU A 106 -0.10 -9.77 6.93
C LEU A 106 -1.44 -9.53 7.65
N LEU A 107 -1.81 -8.27 7.83
CA LEU A 107 -3.11 -7.87 8.34
C LEU A 107 -3.98 -7.36 7.20
N LEU A 108 -5.22 -7.85 7.11
CA LEU A 108 -6.17 -7.49 6.07
C LEU A 108 -7.46 -6.96 6.68
N TYR A 109 -7.90 -5.78 6.27
CA TYR A 109 -9.26 -5.35 6.58
C TYR A 109 -10.24 -5.90 5.54
N VAL A 110 -11.20 -6.69 5.99
CA VAL A 110 -12.29 -7.23 5.18
C VAL A 110 -13.60 -6.57 5.60
N SER A 111 -14.26 -5.89 4.65
CA SER A 111 -15.57 -5.29 4.90
C SER A 111 -16.68 -6.35 5.04
N SER A 112 -17.83 -5.94 5.58
CA SER A 112 -19.05 -6.76 5.60
C SER A 112 -19.51 -7.16 4.20
N ALA A 113 -19.26 -6.32 3.19
CA ALA A 113 -19.45 -6.61 1.77
C ALA A 113 -18.41 -7.58 1.17
N ARG A 114 -17.60 -8.25 2.01
CA ARG A 114 -16.63 -9.28 1.60
C ARG A 114 -15.60 -8.76 0.60
N ARG A 115 -15.10 -7.54 0.84
CA ARG A 115 -14.00 -6.93 0.09
C ARG A 115 -12.78 -6.69 0.98
N ILE A 116 -11.59 -6.97 0.48
CA ILE A 116 -10.32 -6.58 1.11
C ILE A 116 -10.08 -5.10 0.79
N ARG A 117 -10.22 -4.23 1.78
CA ARG A 117 -10.20 -2.77 1.59
C ARG A 117 -8.87 -2.13 1.97
N ALA A 118 -8.08 -2.83 2.78
CA ALA A 118 -6.78 -2.36 3.21
C ALA A 118 -5.91 -3.53 3.68
N CYS A 119 -4.60 -3.36 3.61
CA CYS A 119 -3.64 -4.30 4.16
C CYS A 119 -2.40 -3.60 4.72
N VAL A 120 -1.75 -4.30 5.65
CA VAL A 120 -0.39 -4.03 6.12
C VAL A 120 0.37 -5.34 6.09
N ALA A 121 1.48 -5.39 5.35
CA ALA A 121 2.46 -6.46 5.43
C ALA A 121 3.63 -5.97 6.27
N ALA A 122 3.91 -6.69 7.35
CA ALA A 122 4.98 -6.39 8.29
C ALA A 122 6.00 -7.53 8.34
N GLU A 123 7.27 -7.21 8.56
CA GLU A 123 8.37 -8.15 8.68
C GLU A 123 9.18 -7.85 9.95
N PRO A 124 9.90 -8.85 10.51
CA PRO A 124 10.83 -8.59 11.60
C PRO A 124 12.05 -7.83 11.08
N ILE A 125 12.41 -6.75 11.77
CA ILE A 125 13.65 -5.99 11.55
C ILE A 125 14.32 -5.71 12.89
N ARG A 126 15.59 -5.30 12.87
CA ARG A 126 16.37 -5.02 14.09
C ARG A 126 16.66 -3.54 14.28
N GLU A 127 16.83 -2.83 13.17
CA GLU A 127 17.32 -1.46 13.16
C GLU A 127 16.60 -0.63 12.09
N ALA A 128 16.41 0.65 12.39
CA ALA A 128 15.87 1.66 11.48
C ALA A 128 16.56 3.00 11.75
N PHE A 129 16.31 3.99 10.90
CA PHE A 129 16.85 5.35 11.06
C PHE A 129 15.71 6.34 11.21
N HIS A 130 15.90 7.36 12.06
CA HIS A 130 14.94 8.46 12.14
C HIS A 130 14.99 9.27 10.85
N VAL A 131 13.83 9.67 10.34
CA VAL A 131 13.75 10.59 9.20
C VAL A 131 13.61 12.01 9.74
N HIS A 132 14.52 12.90 9.37
CA HIS A 132 14.45 14.29 9.77
C HIS A 132 13.45 15.06 8.88
N PRO A 133 12.46 15.77 9.44
CA PRO A 133 11.38 16.39 8.67
C PRO A 133 11.79 17.66 7.89
N ARG A 134 13.05 18.09 7.96
CA ARG A 134 13.52 19.34 7.33
C ARG A 134 14.80 19.11 6.54
N MET A 135 14.77 19.49 5.27
CA MET A 135 15.99 19.91 4.57
C MET A 135 16.39 21.26 5.16
N PRO A 136 17.64 21.46 5.62
CA PRO A 136 18.08 22.79 6.01
C PRO A 136 17.99 23.71 4.79
N THR A 137 17.16 24.75 4.90
CA THR A 137 17.09 25.83 3.92
C THR A 137 18.43 26.56 3.92
N GLY A 138 19.19 26.46 2.83
CA GLY A 138 20.40 27.27 2.62
C GLY A 138 21.66 26.55 2.11
N MET A 139 21.59 25.28 1.68
CA MET A 139 22.76 24.60 1.12
C MET A 139 22.43 24.00 -0.24
N GLU A 140 22.71 24.76 -1.29
CA GLU A 140 22.80 24.25 -2.66
C GLU A 140 24.04 23.35 -2.73
N HIS A 141 23.90 22.16 -3.31
CA HIS A 141 24.94 21.12 -3.52
C HIS A 141 25.19 20.15 -2.36
N GLY A 142 24.25 19.20 -2.18
CA GLY A 142 24.53 17.97 -1.45
C GLY A 142 23.27 17.13 -1.24
N MET A 143 23.26 15.89 -1.74
CA MET A 143 22.27 14.86 -1.37
C MET A 143 22.52 14.48 0.10
N HIS A 144 22.10 15.33 1.03
CA HIS A 144 22.20 15.05 2.45
C HIS A 144 21.15 13.99 2.81
N SER A 145 21.61 12.88 3.36
CA SER A 145 20.76 11.80 3.88
C SER A 145 19.74 12.41 4.84
N CYS A 146 18.45 12.34 4.50
CA CYS A 146 17.34 12.78 5.36
C CYS A 146 17.15 11.88 6.59
N ARG A 147 18.17 11.10 6.97
CA ARG A 147 18.14 10.07 8.00
C ARG A 147 19.15 10.40 9.10
N SER A 148 18.86 9.96 10.32
CA SER A 148 19.82 10.01 11.42
C SER A 148 21.10 9.27 11.07
N ALA A 149 22.24 9.73 11.60
CA ALA A 149 23.52 9.06 11.41
C ALA A 149 23.58 7.70 12.13
N ALA A 150 22.99 7.62 13.33
CA ALA A 150 22.93 6.39 14.11
C ALA A 150 21.59 5.65 13.89
N PRO A 151 21.62 4.31 13.78
CA PRO A 151 20.40 3.50 13.78
C PRO A 151 19.79 3.41 15.18
N VAL A 152 18.49 3.16 15.23
CA VAL A 152 17.74 2.86 16.45
C VAL A 152 17.15 1.46 16.39
N ARG A 153 17.06 0.81 17.54
CA ARG A 153 16.47 -0.53 17.64
C ARG A 153 14.97 -0.46 17.41
N VAL A 154 14.50 -1.39 16.60
CA VAL A 154 13.09 -1.58 16.25
C VAL A 154 12.81 -3.08 16.17
N VAL A 155 11.53 -3.44 16.13
CA VAL A 155 11.07 -4.83 16.12
C VAL A 155 10.33 -5.15 14.84
N CYS A 156 9.53 -4.20 14.34
CA CYS A 156 8.59 -4.40 13.24
C CYS A 156 8.83 -3.42 12.10
N GLY A 157 9.00 -3.95 10.89
CA GLY A 157 9.13 -3.18 9.66
C GLY A 157 7.85 -3.29 8.84
N VAL A 158 7.14 -2.19 8.60
CA VAL A 158 6.05 -2.12 7.62
C VAL A 158 6.67 -2.18 6.24
N ARG A 159 6.53 -3.34 5.59
CA ARG A 159 7.10 -3.66 4.28
C ARG A 159 6.21 -3.17 3.13
N LEU A 160 4.90 -3.25 3.31
CA LEU A 160 3.90 -2.75 2.36
C LEU A 160 2.66 -2.31 3.12
N MET A 161 2.06 -1.20 2.70
CA MET A 161 0.73 -0.76 3.14
C MET A 161 -0.10 -0.39 1.92
N TRP A 162 -1.35 -0.82 1.90
CA TRP A 162 -2.27 -0.48 0.83
C TRP A 162 -3.67 -0.24 1.39
N VAL A 163 -4.39 0.71 0.80
CA VAL A 163 -5.78 1.03 1.11
C VAL A 163 -6.48 1.34 -0.20
N SER A 164 -7.62 0.69 -0.45
CA SER A 164 -8.46 0.90 -1.62
C SER A 164 -8.85 2.37 -1.73
N LEU A 165 -8.99 2.86 -2.96
CA LEU A 165 -9.07 4.31 -3.19
C LEU A 165 -10.28 4.94 -2.50
N ASP A 166 -11.42 4.25 -2.53
CA ASP A 166 -12.66 4.66 -1.89
C ASP A 166 -12.71 4.39 -0.36
N ALA A 167 -11.64 3.83 0.23
CA ALA A 167 -11.48 3.61 1.67
C ALA A 167 -10.38 4.48 2.29
N ARG A 168 -9.67 5.25 1.48
CA ARG A 168 -8.64 6.19 1.95
C ARG A 168 -9.28 7.28 2.81
N ARG A 169 -8.49 7.81 3.76
CA ARG A 169 -8.90 8.86 4.71
C ARG A 169 -10.09 8.48 5.62
N GLN A 170 -10.40 7.19 5.74
CA GLN A 170 -11.42 6.65 6.66
C GLN A 170 -10.80 5.94 7.88
N GLY A 171 -9.51 6.17 8.16
CA GLY A 171 -8.81 5.62 9.33
C GLY A 171 -8.39 4.14 9.24
N LEU A 172 -8.61 3.45 8.11
CA LEU A 172 -8.24 2.03 7.97
C LEU A 172 -6.72 1.78 8.11
N ALA A 173 -5.88 2.67 7.57
CA ALA A 173 -4.42 2.55 7.70
C ALA A 173 -3.99 2.59 9.17
N THR A 174 -4.46 3.60 9.92
CA THR A 174 -4.18 3.74 11.36
C THR A 174 -4.65 2.51 12.13
N ARG A 175 -5.88 2.05 11.88
CA ARG A 175 -6.42 0.84 12.52
C ARG A 175 -5.56 -0.38 12.26
N LEU A 176 -5.10 -0.58 11.02
CA LEU A 176 -4.25 -1.72 10.68
C LEU A 176 -2.87 -1.62 11.32
N LEU A 177 -2.28 -0.42 11.42
CA LEU A 177 -1.02 -0.21 12.12
C LEU A 177 -1.15 -0.47 13.63
N ASP A 178 -2.25 -0.04 14.25
CA ASP A 178 -2.52 -0.34 15.66
C ASP A 178 -2.76 -1.84 15.88
N CYS A 179 -3.51 -2.50 14.99
CA CYS A 179 -3.64 -3.97 15.04
C CYS A 179 -2.28 -4.65 14.84
N CYS A 180 -1.43 -4.16 13.94
CA CYS A 180 -0.09 -4.67 13.73
C CYS A 180 0.72 -4.61 15.03
N ARG A 181 0.71 -3.47 15.72
CA ARG A 181 1.40 -3.30 17.00
C ARG A 181 0.92 -4.28 18.08
N CYS A 182 -0.36 -4.60 18.12
CA CYS A 182 -0.92 -5.54 19.09
C CYS A 182 -0.69 -7.02 18.73
N GLN A 183 -0.54 -7.34 17.44
CA GLN A 183 -0.58 -8.73 16.95
C GLN A 183 0.77 -9.24 16.45
N PHE A 184 1.72 -8.35 16.16
CA PHE A 184 2.99 -8.72 15.53
C PHE A 184 3.86 -9.61 16.43
N MET A 185 3.86 -9.35 17.74
CA MET A 185 4.58 -10.15 18.73
C MET A 185 3.60 -10.63 19.82
N PRO A 186 3.34 -11.94 19.93
CA PRO A 186 2.43 -12.46 20.93
C PRO A 186 2.81 -12.04 22.36
N GLY A 187 1.85 -11.49 23.11
CA GLY A 187 2.05 -11.04 24.49
C GLY A 187 2.74 -9.68 24.63
N TYR A 188 3.06 -8.99 23.54
CA TYR A 188 3.75 -7.71 23.57
C TYR A 188 3.09 -6.70 22.61
N VAL A 189 2.64 -5.56 23.15
CA VAL A 189 2.10 -4.47 22.35
C VAL A 189 3.24 -3.54 21.96
N LEU A 190 3.62 -3.55 20.69
CA LEU A 190 4.75 -2.75 20.23
C LEU A 190 4.48 -1.26 20.43
N PRO A 191 5.38 -0.49 21.07
CA PRO A 191 5.31 0.96 21.05
C PRO A 191 5.58 1.49 19.64
N ARG A 192 5.09 2.70 19.34
CA ARG A 192 5.22 3.29 17.98
C ARG A 192 6.67 3.42 17.52
N HIS A 193 7.60 3.69 18.44
CA HIS A 193 9.02 3.86 18.10
C HIS A 193 9.73 2.53 17.76
N GLU A 194 9.12 1.36 18.05
CA GLU A 194 9.64 0.04 17.65
C GLU A 194 9.05 -0.43 16.31
N LEU A 195 8.19 0.37 15.69
CA LEU A 195 7.65 0.15 14.36
C LEU A 195 8.25 1.17 13.38
N ALA A 196 8.80 0.69 12.28
CA ALA A 196 9.36 1.53 11.22
C ALA A 196 8.81 1.16 9.86
N PHE A 197 8.84 2.09 8.90
CA PHE A 197 8.49 1.83 7.51
C PHE A 197 9.74 1.47 6.71
N ARG A 198 9.67 0.40 5.91
CA ARG A 198 10.70 0.08 4.93
C ARG A 198 10.52 0.97 3.71
N TRP A 199 11.60 1.65 3.34
CA TRP A 199 11.68 2.28 2.03
C TRP A 199 11.92 1.20 0.97
N VAL A 200 11.11 1.19 -0.08
CA VAL A 200 11.39 0.40 -1.29
C VAL A 200 12.06 1.34 -2.28
N GLU A 201 13.36 1.12 -2.51
CA GLU A 201 14.04 1.75 -3.63
C GLU A 201 13.65 0.98 -4.89
N MET A 202 12.71 1.55 -5.64
CA MET A 202 12.28 1.01 -6.93
C MET A 202 13.43 1.30 -7.92
N GLY A 203 14.14 0.26 -8.35
CA GLY A 203 15.24 0.40 -9.29
C GLY A 203 14.76 0.87 -10.67
N GLY A 204 15.41 1.90 -11.21
CA GLY A 204 15.48 2.22 -12.64
C GLY A 204 14.31 3.04 -13.20
N CYS A 205 14.65 4.14 -13.90
CA CYS A 205 13.75 4.96 -14.70
C CYS A 205 12.76 4.14 -15.53
N ASP A 206 11.46 4.38 -15.39
CA ASP A 206 10.69 5.16 -16.35
C ASP A 206 9.28 5.45 -15.81
N SER A 207 8.94 6.74 -15.84
CA SER A 207 7.62 7.39 -15.66
C SER A 207 6.45 6.59 -15.09
N PHE A 208 6.03 6.94 -13.87
CA PHE A 208 4.63 6.82 -13.40
C PHE A 208 4.17 8.10 -12.69
N PRO A 209 2.86 8.43 -12.76
CA PRO A 209 2.38 9.79 -12.55
C PRO A 209 2.54 10.24 -11.10
N VAL A 210 3.11 11.45 -10.96
CA VAL A 210 3.15 12.26 -9.75
C VAL A 210 1.77 12.26 -9.08
N GLY A 211 1.65 11.49 -7.99
CA GLY A 211 0.33 11.19 -7.46
C GLY A 211 0.27 10.29 -6.24
N ARG A 212 0.91 10.73 -5.15
CA ARG A 212 0.64 10.28 -3.75
C ARG A 212 1.17 8.90 -3.36
N MET A 213 2.46 8.81 -3.09
CA MET A 213 2.85 8.21 -1.81
C MET A 213 2.48 9.22 -0.70
N PRO A 214 1.92 8.80 0.44
CA PRO A 214 1.90 9.67 1.61
C PRO A 214 3.35 10.05 1.90
N GLN A 215 3.66 11.35 1.84
CA GLN A 215 4.91 11.86 2.36
C GLN A 215 5.09 11.24 3.75
N CYS A 216 6.19 10.51 3.94
CA CYS A 216 6.59 9.99 5.23
C CYS A 216 6.91 11.18 6.15
N GLY A 217 5.87 11.76 6.75
CA GLY A 217 5.98 12.48 8.00
C GLY A 217 5.98 11.45 9.11
N MET A 218 6.91 11.60 10.06
CA MET A 218 6.82 10.94 11.36
C MET A 218 5.40 11.10 11.90
N TRP A 219 4.77 9.99 12.25
CA TRP A 219 3.58 10.01 13.10
C TRP A 219 4.05 10.41 14.50
N SER A 220 3.93 11.70 14.82
CA SER A 220 3.86 12.18 16.21
C SER A 220 2.52 11.76 16.81
#